data_AF-A0AAV2UVR3-F1
#
_entry.id   AF-A0AAV2UVR3-F1
#
_cell.length_a   1.000
_cell.length_b   1.000
_cell.length_c   1.000
_cell.angle_alpha   90.00
_cell.angle_beta   90.00
_cell.angle_gamma   90.00
#
_symmetry.space_group_name_H-M   'P 1'
#
loop_
_entity.id
_entity.type
_entity.pdbx_description
1 polymer ?
#
loop_
_entity_poly.entity_id
_entity_poly.type
_entity_poly.pdbx_seq_one_letter_code
_entity_poly.pdbx_strand_id
1 'polypeptide(L)'
;MTQPDRIEKLLVLLTIAFCWAHKTGEWRHVQKAIKIKKHGRKEVSFFRYGLDLLRDAALNGCQFIHHSFSDILGFLCISRVICAAE
;
A
#
# COMPACT_ATOMS: atom_id res chain seq x y z
N MET A 1 12.48 26.34 -12.99
CA MET A 1 13.38 25.18 -13.09
C MET A 1 12.91 24.14 -12.09
N THR A 2 12.28 23.07 -12.57
CA THR A 2 11.84 21.92 -11.76
C THR A 2 13.08 21.16 -11.28
N GLN A 3 13.19 20.87 -9.98
CA GLN A 3 14.30 20.09 -9.41
C GLN A 3 13.97 18.59 -9.55
N PRO A 4 14.59 17.86 -10.50
CA PRO A 4 14.24 16.47 -10.79
C PRO A 4 14.48 15.54 -9.59
N ASP A 5 15.53 15.77 -8.81
CA ASP A 5 15.88 14.96 -7.62
C ASP A 5 14.77 14.94 -6.55
N ARG A 6 14.02 16.04 -6.45
CA ARG A 6 12.91 16.14 -5.49
C ARG A 6 11.71 15.34 -5.96
N ILE A 7 11.45 15.32 -7.27
CA ILE A 7 10.37 14.55 -7.87
C ILE A 7 10.68 13.06 -7.73
N GLU A 8 11.92 12.65 -8.01
CA GLU A 8 12.35 11.25 -7.85
C GLU A 8 12.10 10.74 -6.43
N LYS A 9 12.57 11.48 -5.41
CA LYS A 9 12.38 11.11 -4.00
C LYS A 9 10.90 11.01 -3.61
N LEU A 10 10.07 11.95 -4.08
CA LEU A 10 8.62 11.89 -3.86
C LEU A 10 7.99 10.68 -4.52
N LEU A 11 8.45 10.33 -5.72
CA LEU A 11 7.93 9.20 -6.48
C LEU A 11 8.30 7.87 -5.82
N VAL A 12 9.52 7.74 -5.30
CA VAL A 12 9.93 6.57 -4.51
C VAL A 12 9.05 6.40 -3.28
N LEU A 13 8.86 7.47 -2.50
CA LEU A 13 7.98 7.44 -1.32
C LEU A 13 6.53 7.11 -1.69
N LEU A 14 6.04 7.68 -2.79
CA LEU A 14 4.69 7.42 -3.29
C LEU A 14 4.52 5.95 -3.71
N THR A 15 5.48 5.37 -4.42
CA THR A 15 5.44 3.96 -4.83
C THR A 15 5.44 3.02 -3.63
N ILE A 16 6.24 3.31 -2.61
CA ILE A 16 6.26 2.53 -1.36
C ILE A 16 4.90 2.62 -0.66
N ALA A 17 4.36 3.82 -0.50
CA ALA A 17 3.04 4.03 0.10
C ALA A 17 1.92 3.36 -0.71
N PHE A 18 2.03 3.36 -2.05
CA PHE A 18 1.07 2.72 -2.94
C PHE A 18 1.09 1.20 -2.81
N CYS A 19 2.28 0.58 -2.83
CA CYS A 19 2.43 -0.86 -2.58
C CYS A 19 1.85 -1.25 -1.22
N TRP A 20 2.08 -0.43 -0.19
CA TRP A 20 1.55 -0.67 1.13
C TRP A 20 0.03 -0.66 1.18
N ALA A 21 -0.60 0.39 0.65
CA ALA A 21 -2.05 0.49 0.59
C ALA A 21 -2.66 -0.66 -0.22
N HIS A 22 -2.01 -1.09 -1.31
CA HIS A 22 -2.49 -2.23 -2.10
C HIS A 22 -2.46 -3.54 -1.30
N LYS A 23 -1.32 -3.90 -0.71
CA LYS A 23 -1.15 -5.14 0.07
C LYS A 23 -2.08 -5.20 1.27
N THR A 24 -2.20 -4.08 1.98
CA THR A 24 -3.13 -3.95 3.12
C THR A 24 -4.57 -4.14 2.68
N GLY A 25 -4.93 -3.63 1.49
CA GLY A 25 -6.24 -3.81 0.88
C GLY A 25 -6.54 -5.25 0.50
N GLU A 26 -5.56 -5.97 -0.06
CA GLU A 26 -5.66 -7.41 -0.35
C GLU A 26 -5.84 -8.23 0.93
N TRP A 27 -5.01 -7.98 1.95
CA TRP A 27 -5.13 -8.65 3.25
C TRP A 27 -6.48 -8.38 3.89
N ARG A 28 -6.94 -7.13 3.90
CA ARG A 28 -8.24 -6.78 4.47
C ARG A 28 -9.38 -7.39 3.67
N HIS A 29 -9.24 -7.58 2.35
CA HIS A 29 -10.25 -8.25 1.54
C HIS A 29 -10.43 -9.72 1.92
N VAL A 30 -9.35 -10.41 2.31
CA VAL A 30 -9.41 -11.80 2.83
C VAL A 30 -10.19 -11.83 4.15
N GLN A 31 -9.94 -10.88 5.06
CA GLN A 31 -10.62 -10.80 6.35
C GLN A 31 -12.07 -10.34 6.24
N LYS A 32 -12.33 -9.35 5.37
CA LYS A 32 -13.63 -8.76 5.12
C LYS A 32 -13.76 -8.49 3.63
N ALA A 33 -14.46 -9.41 2.96
CA ALA A 33 -14.67 -9.33 1.53
C ALA A 33 -15.33 -8.00 1.14
N ILE A 34 -14.80 -7.40 0.07
CA ILE A 34 -15.38 -6.20 -0.54
C ILE A 34 -16.68 -6.64 -1.20
N LYS A 35 -17.79 -6.02 -0.80
CA LYS A 35 -19.10 -6.31 -1.39
C LYS A 35 -19.10 -5.95 -2.87
N ILE A 36 -19.59 -6.88 -3.69
CA ILE A 36 -19.91 -6.62 -5.09
C ILE A 36 -21.36 -6.13 -5.13
N LYS A 37 -21.58 -4.94 -5.69
CA LYS A 37 -22.92 -4.35 -5.77
C LYS A 37 -23.77 -5.05 -6.84
N LYS A 38 -25.08 -4.80 -6.83
CA LYS A 38 -26.05 -5.39 -7.78
C LYS A 38 -25.68 -5.19 -9.27
N HIS A 39 -24.93 -4.13 -9.59
CA HIS A 39 -24.43 -3.86 -10.95
C HIS A 39 -23.08 -4.54 -11.26
N GLY A 40 -22.68 -5.58 -10.51
CA GLY A 40 -21.50 -6.42 -10.79
C GLY A 40 -20.13 -5.81 -10.49
N ARG A 41 -20.06 -4.57 -10.00
CA ARG A 41 -18.81 -3.85 -9.74
C ARG A 41 -18.48 -3.86 -8.25
N LYS A 42 -17.20 -4.01 -7.91
CA LYS A 42 -16.71 -3.90 -6.53
C LYS A 42 -17.05 -2.51 -5.96
N GLU A 43 -17.47 -2.46 -4.71
CA GLU A 43 -17.82 -1.21 -4.02
C GLU A 43 -16.62 -0.26 -3.89
N VAL A 44 -15.44 -0.82 -3.64
CA VAL A 44 -14.18 -0.07 -3.53
C VAL A 44 -13.05 -0.84 -4.22
N SER A 45 -12.03 -0.12 -4.68
CA SER A 45 -10.76 -0.71 -5.14
C SER A 45 -9.96 -1.23 -3.95
N PHE A 46 -9.10 -2.23 -4.15
CA PHE A 46 -8.18 -2.73 -3.13
C PHE A 46 -7.31 -1.62 -2.54
N PHE A 47 -6.77 -0.74 -3.40
CA PHE A 47 -5.98 0.41 -2.94
C PHE A 47 -6.77 1.33 -2.00
N ARG A 48 -8.00 1.71 -2.38
CA ARG A 48 -8.86 2.57 -1.54
C ARG A 48 -9.18 1.87 -0.22
N TYR A 49 -9.48 0.58 -0.29
CA TYR A 49 -9.82 -0.23 0.87
C TYR A 49 -8.68 -0.35 1.88
N GLY A 50 -7.45 -0.53 1.40
CA GLY A 50 -6.26 -0.53 2.24
C GLY A 50 -5.88 0.86 2.72
N LEU A 51 -6.05 1.91 1.90
CA LEU A 51 -5.80 3.29 2.31
C LEU A 51 -6.76 3.75 3.42
N ASP A 52 -8.03 3.36 3.35
CA ASP A 52 -9.01 3.65 4.41
C ASP A 52 -8.59 2.97 5.73
N LEU A 53 -8.08 1.73 5.67
CA LEU A 53 -7.51 1.05 6.84
C LEU A 53 -6.28 1.78 7.39
N LEU A 54 -5.38 2.22 6.51
CA LEU A 54 -4.18 2.96 6.92
C LEU A 54 -4.55 4.31 7.55
N ARG A 55 -5.54 4.99 6.99
CA ARG A 55 -6.09 6.24 7.54
C ARG A 55 -6.69 6.01 8.92
N ASP A 56 -7.52 4.98 9.07
CA ASP A 56 -8.09 4.61 10.37
C ASP A 56 -7.00 4.25 11.37
N ALA A 57 -5.95 3.53 10.96
CA ALA A 57 -4.83 3.17 11.82
C ALA A 57 -4.01 4.39 12.26
N ALA A 58 -3.78 5.35 11.35
CA ALA A 58 -3.05 6.58 11.64
C ALA A 58 -3.83 7.53 12.55
N LEU A 59 -5.15 7.63 12.39
CA LEU A 59 -6.01 8.52 13.18
C LEU A 59 -6.44 7.91 14.52
N ASN A 60 -6.62 6.57 14.58
CA ASN A 60 -7.13 5.87 15.76
C ASN A 60 -6.05 5.06 16.51
N GLY A 61 -4.77 5.18 16.13
CA GLY A 61 -3.65 4.66 16.91
C GLY A 61 -3.56 3.13 17.01
N CYS A 62 -3.84 2.39 15.93
CA CYS A 62 -3.77 0.93 15.95
C CYS A 62 -2.35 0.43 15.62
N GLN A 63 -1.80 -0.44 16.48
CA GLN A 63 -0.46 -1.07 16.42
C GLN A 63 -0.20 -1.96 15.18
N PHE A 64 -1.20 -2.07 14.29
CA PHE A 64 -1.21 -2.87 13.08
C PHE A 64 -0.14 -2.46 12.05
N ILE A 65 0.29 -1.20 12.08
CA ILE A 65 1.25 -0.62 11.15
C ILE A 65 2.60 -1.35 11.19
N HIS A 66 3.06 -1.80 12.37
CA HIS A 66 4.40 -2.36 12.54
C HIS A 66 4.56 -3.73 11.85
N HIS A 67 3.55 -4.60 11.92
CA HIS A 67 3.61 -5.92 11.28
C HIS A 67 3.59 -5.80 9.76
N SER A 68 2.68 -4.98 9.22
CA SER A 68 2.57 -4.76 7.77
C SER A 68 3.82 -4.10 7.17
N PHE A 69 4.49 -3.22 7.92
CA PHE A 69 5.71 -2.55 7.46
C PHE A 69 6.86 -3.55 7.25
N SER A 70 6.98 -4.57 8.10
CA SER A 70 7.99 -5.63 7.94
C SER A 70 7.79 -6.43 6.66
N ASP A 71 6.54 -6.78 6.32
CA ASP A 71 6.23 -7.53 5.09
C ASP A 71 6.56 -6.72 3.83
N ILE A 72 6.32 -5.42 3.89
CA ILE A 72 6.57 -4.50 2.77
C ILE A 72 8.05 -4.20 2.63
N LEU A 73 8.76 -3.99 3.73
CA LEU A 73 10.22 -3.92 3.72
C LEU A 73 10.83 -5.22 3.20
N GLY A 74 10.29 -6.38 3.58
CA GLY A 74 10.70 -7.67 3.04
C GLY A 74 10.52 -7.74 1.52
N PHE A 75 9.37 -7.31 1.00
CA PHE A 75 9.08 -7.26 -0.44
C PHE A 75 9.96 -6.26 -1.20
N LEU A 76 10.18 -5.06 -0.65
CA LEU A 76 11.06 -4.02 -1.22
C LEU A 76 12.55 -4.40 -1.12
N CYS A 77 12.95 -5.16 -0.10
CA CYS A 77 14.30 -5.70 0.02
C CYS A 77 14.58 -6.72 -1.09
N ILE A 78 13.58 -7.54 -1.45
CA ILE A 78 13.65 -8.44 -2.62
C ILE A 78 13.76 -7.62 -3.92
N SER A 79 13.01 -6.53 -4.06
CA SER A 79 13.12 -5.65 -5.24
C SER A 79 14.48 -4.94 -5.36
N ARG A 80 15.17 -4.63 -4.26
CA ARG A 80 16.57 -4.13 -4.31
C ARG A 80 17.56 -5.19 -4.78
N VAL A 81 17.35 -6.47 -4.49
CA VAL A 81 18.21 -7.55 -5.00
C VAL A 81 18.01 -7.76 -6.50
N ILE A 82 16.78 -7.61 -7.00
CA ILE A 82 16.50 -7.76 -8.44
C ILE A 82 17.04 -6.58 -9.25
N CYS A 83 16.98 -5.35 -8.73
CA CYS A 83 17.44 -4.15 -9.44
C CYS A 83 18.96 -3.89 -9.31
N ALA A 84 19.67 -4.64 -8.45
CA ALA A 84 21.14 -4.58 -8.32
C ALA A 84 21.85 -5.69 -9.12
N ALA A 85 21.09 -6.50 -9.87
CA ALA A 85 21.59 -7.59 -10.71
C ALA A 85 21.65 -7.21 -12.21
N GLU A 86 21.49 -5.93 -12.55
CA GLU A 86 21.61 -5.38 -13.90
C GLU A 86 22.79 -4.40 -13.99
#